data_AF-A0A0F9EVZ0-F1
#
_entry.id   AF-A0A0F9EVZ0-F1
#
_cell.length_a   1.000
_cell.length_b   1.000
_cell.length_c   1.000
_cell.angle_alpha   90.00
_cell.angle_beta   90.00
_cell.angle_gamma   90.00
#
_symmetry.space_group_name_H-M   'P 1'
#
loop_
_entity.id
_entity.type
_entity.pdbx_description
1 polymer ?
#
loop_
_entity_poly.entity_id
_entity_poly.type
_entity_poly.pdbx_seq_one_letter_code
_entity_poly.pdbx_strand_id
1 'polypeptide(L)' 'MGLQDMFRPVDSVSADKVREVVEHKSANDYCLLDVRQPQEYEQGHLPGARLIPL' A
#
# COMPACT_ATOMS: atom_id res chain seq x y z
N MET A 1 -19.44 -8.76 1.69
CA MET A 1 -18.17 -9.47 1.44
C MET A 1 -18.45 -10.95 1.51
N GLY A 2 -18.26 -11.66 0.41
CA GLY A 2 -18.32 -13.13 0.37
C GLY A 2 -16.92 -13.72 0.41
N LEU A 3 -16.80 -15.00 0.79
CA LEU A 3 -15.53 -15.74 0.79
C LEU A 3 -14.78 -15.67 -0.55
N GLN A 4 -15.51 -15.57 -1.66
CA GLN A 4 -14.97 -15.40 -3.01
C GLN A 4 -14.20 -14.08 -3.23
N ASP A 5 -14.47 -13.03 -2.46
CA ASP A 5 -13.79 -11.74 -2.59
C ASP A 5 -12.35 -11.80 -2.04
N MET A 6 -12.07 -12.74 -1.12
CA MET A 6 -10.77 -12.86 -0.45
C MET A 6 -9.67 -13.46 -1.34
N PHE A 7 -10.05 -14.16 -2.41
CA PHE A 7 -9.13 -14.87 -3.29
C PHE A 7 -9.10 -14.28 -4.71
N ARG A 8 -9.58 -13.05 -4.88
CA ARG A 8 -9.44 -12.37 -6.16
C ARG A 8 -7.96 -12.13 -6.46
N PRO A 9 -7.48 -12.48 -7.66
CA PRO A 9 -6.12 -12.18 -8.06
C PRO A 9 -5.91 -10.66 -8.04
N VAL A 10 -4.80 -10.23 -7.44
CA VAL A 10 -4.37 -8.83 -7.41
C VAL A 10 -3.07 -8.71 -8.18
N ASP A 11 -2.96 -7.66 -8.99
CA ASP A 11 -1.74 -7.40 -9.75
C ASP A 11 -0.63 -6.93 -8.80
N SER A 12 0.57 -7.49 -8.99
CA SER A 12 1.77 -7.01 -8.31
C SER A 12 2.43 -5.92 -9.14
N VAL A 13 2.91 -4.88 -8.48
CA VAL A 13 3.56 -3.72 -9.12
C VAL A 13 4.99 -3.56 -8.59
N SER A 14 5.92 -3.14 -9.45
CA SER A 14 7.31 -2.89 -9.04
C SER A 14 7.44 -1.61 -8.23
N ALA A 15 8.50 -1.51 -7.43
CA ALA A 15 8.79 -0.32 -6.63
C ALA A 15 8.96 0.94 -7.50
N ASP A 16 9.61 0.84 -8.66
CA ASP A 16 9.79 1.98 -9.57
C ASP A 16 8.46 2.49 -10.10
N LYS A 17 7.52 1.58 -10.41
CA LYS A 17 6.20 1.99 -10.88
C LYS A 17 5.38 2.65 -9.77
N VAL A 18 5.52 2.20 -8.53
CA VAL A 18 4.91 2.88 -7.37
C VAL A 18 5.50 4.28 -7.20
N ARG A 19 6.82 4.44 -7.36
CA ARG A 19 7.48 5.75 -7.28
C ARG A 19 6.90 6.72 -8.32
N GLU A 20 6.76 6.30 -9.58
CA GLU A 20 6.12 7.13 -10.61
C GLU A 20 4.72 7.61 -10.20
N VAL A 21 3.90 6.71 -9.64
CA VAL A 21 2.54 7.02 -9.20
C VAL A 21 2.54 8.05 -8.07
N VAL A 22 3.39 7.86 -7.06
CA VAL A 22 3.51 8.76 -5.90
C VAL A 22 4.00 10.14 -6.32
N GLU A 23 4.89 10.22 -7.32
CA GLU A 23 5.43 11.50 -7.81
C GLU A 23 4.46 12.27 -8.71
N HIS A 24 3.63 11.57 -9.49
CA HIS A 24 2.82 12.21 -10.55
C HIS A 24 1.32 12.29 -10.23
N LYS A 25 0.81 11.55 -9.24
CA LYS A 25 -0.61 11.60 -8.85
C LYS A 25 -0.82 12.38 -7.57
N SER A 26 -2.05 12.86 -7.38
CA SER A 26 -2.44 13.47 -6.11
C SER A 26 -2.59 12.40 -5.03
N ALA A 27 -2.29 12.75 -3.79
CA ALA A 27 -2.49 11.87 -2.63
C ALA A 27 -3.95 11.43 -2.43
N ASN A 28 -4.91 12.14 -3.05
CA ASN A 28 -6.32 11.74 -3.04
C ASN A 28 -6.68 10.69 -4.11
N ASP A 29 -5.79 10.40 -5.07
CA ASP A 29 -6.05 9.46 -6.16
C ASP A 29 -5.75 8.01 -5.77
N TYR A 30 -5.10 7.79 -4.64
CA TYR A 30 -4.71 6.46 -4.16
C TYR A 30 -4.70 6.39 -2.64
N CYS A 31 -4.75 5.16 -2.12
CA CYS A 31 -4.52 4.88 -0.71
C CYS A 31 -3.28 4.00 -0.59
N LEU A 32 -2.28 4.46 0.17
CA LEU A 32 -1.08 3.70 0.44
C LEU A 32 -1.25 2.96 1.77
N LEU A 33 -1.31 1.64 1.72
CA LEU A 33 -1.47 0.79 2.90
C LEU A 33 -0.17 0.07 3.20
N ASP A 34 0.26 0.14 4.46
CA ASP A 34 1.39 -0.60 4.98
C ASP A 34 0.87 -1.70 5.91
N VAL A 35 1.10 -2.96 5.53
CA VAL A 35 0.58 -4.14 6.25
C VAL A 35 1.66 -4.85 7.07
N ARG A 36 2.82 -4.21 7.24
CA ARG A 36 3.93 -4.71 8.06
C ARG A 36 3.62 -4.61 9.56
N GLN A 37 4.52 -5.13 10.38
CA GLN A 37 4.42 -4.99 11.83
C GLN A 37 4.69 -3.53 12.27
N PRO A 38 4.09 -3.06 13.38
CA PRO A 38 4.24 -1.67 13.83
C PRO A 38 5.70 -1.23 13.99
N GLN A 39 6.57 -2.10 14.49
CA GLN A 39 7.98 -1.78 14.72
C GLN A 39 8.73 -1.51 13.41
N GLU A 40 8.38 -2.19 12.32
CA GLU A 40 8.96 -1.95 10.99
C GLU A 40 8.48 -0.63 10.39
N TYR A 41 7.21 -0.30 10.62
CA TYR A 41 6.61 0.96 10.20
C TYR A 41 7.24 2.16 10.92
N GLU A 42 7.43 2.04 12.24
CA GLU A 42 8.07 3.07 13.07
C GLU A 42 9.53 3.31 12.73
N GLN A 43 10.26 2.27 12.30
CA GLN A 43 11.65 2.40 11.82
C GLN A 43 11.74 3.17 10.49
N GLY A 44 10.67 3.14 9.69
CA GLY A 44 10.58 3.89 8.44
C GLY A 44 9.45 3.40 7.55
N HIS A 45 8.71 4.35 6.98
CA HIS A 45 7.61 4.11 6.06
C HIS A 45 7.50 5.21 5.02
N LEU A 46 6.78 4.92 3.93
CA LEU A 46 6.53 5.89 2.88
C LEU A 46 5.57 7.00 3.40
N PRO A 47 5.83 8.28 3.09
CA PRO A 47 4.95 9.38 3.49
C PRO A 47 3.51 9.17 3.03
N GLY A 48 2.55 9.40 3.92
CA GLY A 48 1.12 9.22 3.65
C GLY A 48 0.63 7.76 3.67
N ALA A 49 1.52 6.78 3.92
CA ALA A 49 1.10 5.41 4.17
C ALA A 49 0.24 5.32 5.44
N ARG A 50 -0.72 4.39 5.45
CA ARG A 50 -1.55 4.05 6.61
C ARG A 50 -1.24 2.63 7.05
N LEU A 51 -0.82 2.48 8.30
CA LEU A 51 -0.54 1.18 8.91
C LEU A 51 -1.83 0.40 9.18
N ILE A 52 -1.94 -0.81 8.62
CA ILE A 52 -2.99 -1.81 8.89
C ILE A 52 -2.30 -3.18 9.00
N PRO A 53 -1.77 -3.53 10.18
CA PRO A 53 -0.98 -4.75 10.35
C PRO A 53 -1.85 -6.00 10.18
N LEU A 54 -1.25 -7.06 9.62
CA LEU A 54 -1.85 -8.40 9.54
C LEU A 54 -1.88 -9.10 10.90
#